data_AF-A0A518IK84-F1
#
_entry.id   AF-A0A518IK84-F1
#
_cell.length_a   1.000
_cell.length_b   1.000
_cell.length_c   1.000
_cell.angle_alpha   90.00
_cell.angle_beta   90.00
_cell.angle_gamma   90.00
#
_symmetry.space_group_name_H-M   'P 1'
#
loop_
_entity.id
_entity.type
_entity.pdbx_description
1 polymer ?
#
loop_
_entity_poly.entity_id
_entity_poly.type
_entity_poly.pdbx_seq_one_letter_code
_entity_poly.pdbx_strand_id
1 'polypeptide(L)'
;MSENKRKTRTYLSKEDRERVVQLVKKMLGMGKYSSDIKRAVAEEFQLSRRSVDRYLKRAREEMVYRMQVEPDVHRAESYYFYRSVINNPNTHPREQLRARERMDKLLGLEIPVVVQADSDLSPAKLKAMSDEEFDALYEKRMK
;
A
#
# COMPACT_ATOMS: atom_id res chain seq x y z
N MET A 1 27.29 -18.21 23.16
CA MET A 1 26.96 -16.80 23.46
C MET A 1 26.56 -16.11 22.17
N SER A 2 25.27 -16.10 21.83
CA SER A 2 24.79 -15.43 20.61
C SER A 2 24.61 -13.95 20.92
N GLU A 3 25.55 -13.12 20.47
CA GLU A 3 25.49 -11.67 20.61
C GLU A 3 24.29 -11.13 19.83
N ASN A 4 23.23 -10.83 20.59
CA ASN A 4 22.06 -10.13 20.08
C ASN A 4 22.45 -8.66 19.81
N LYS A 5 23.07 -8.40 18.66
CA LYS A 5 23.34 -7.05 18.13
C LYS A 5 22.01 -6.34 17.90
N ARG A 6 21.48 -5.70 18.95
CA ARG A 6 20.35 -4.76 18.86
C ARG A 6 20.76 -3.71 17.83
N LYS A 7 20.14 -3.74 16.64
CA LYS A 7 20.34 -2.73 15.59
C LYS A 7 20.23 -1.35 16.23
N THR A 8 21.36 -0.67 16.36
CA THR A 8 21.41 0.71 16.81
C THR A 8 20.51 1.54 15.89
N ARG A 9 19.75 2.46 16.47
CA ARG A 9 18.81 3.31 15.74
C ARG A 9 19.62 4.19 14.77
N THR A 10 19.76 3.77 13.52
CA THR A 10 20.47 4.56 12.51
C THR A 10 19.64 5.81 12.22
N TYR A 11 20.10 6.95 12.74
CA TYR A 11 19.46 8.22 12.50
C TYR A 11 20.05 8.80 11.21
N LEU A 12 19.30 8.80 10.11
CA LEU A 12 19.76 9.45 8.87
C LEU A 12 20.00 10.93 9.13
N SER A 13 21.03 11.48 8.50
CA SER A 13 21.27 12.93 8.46
C SER A 13 20.08 13.66 7.82
N LYS A 14 20.01 14.98 8.00
CA LYS A 14 18.96 15.79 7.36
C LYS A 14 19.05 15.69 5.84
N GLU A 15 20.25 15.77 5.28
CA GLU A 15 20.49 15.65 3.84
C GLU A 15 20.05 14.28 3.30
N ASP A 16 20.38 13.19 4.01
CA ASP A 16 19.99 11.85 3.54
C ASP A 16 18.47 11.66 3.58
N ARG A 17 17.78 12.25 4.55
CA ARG A 17 16.30 12.26 4.55
C ARG A 17 15.74 12.94 3.33
N GLU A 18 16.32 14.08 2.94
CA GLU A 18 15.90 14.82 1.76
C GLU A 18 16.19 14.02 0.48
N ARG A 19 17.37 13.39 0.38
CA ARG A 19 17.72 12.48 -0.73
C ARG A 19 16.73 11.32 -0.84
N VAL A 20 16.38 10.68 0.29
CA VAL A 20 15.37 9.61 0.32
C VAL A 20 14.02 10.12 -0.20
N VAL A 21 13.54 11.27 0.27
CA VAL A 21 12.25 11.83 -0.19
C VAL A 21 12.29 12.12 -1.69
N GLN A 22 13.38 12.69 -2.22
CA GLN A 22 13.50 12.97 -3.65
C GLN A 22 13.53 11.69 -4.49
N LEU A 23 14.27 10.67 -4.04
CA LEU A 23 14.29 9.37 -4.72
C LEU A 23 12.90 8.73 -4.75
N VAL A 24 12.19 8.74 -3.61
CA VAL A 24 10.83 8.22 -3.51
C VAL A 24 9.88 8.95 -4.46
N LYS A 25 9.93 10.29 -4.51
CA LYS A 25 9.11 11.07 -5.46
C LYS A 25 9.40 10.70 -6.91
N LYS A 26 10.68 10.57 -7.27
CA LYS A 26 11.09 10.16 -8.61
C LYS A 26 10.51 8.79 -8.96
N MET A 27 10.62 7.81 -8.07
CA MET A 27 10.07 6.47 -8.30
C MET A 27 8.54 6.46 -8.38
N LEU A 28 7.85 7.29 -7.57
CA LEU A 28 6.40 7.47 -7.67
C LEU A 28 5.99 8.09 -9.01
N GLY A 29 6.72 9.12 -9.47
CA GLY A 29 6.50 9.73 -10.79
C GLY A 29 6.73 8.76 -11.95
N MET A 30 7.61 7.78 -11.78
CA MET A 30 7.81 6.67 -12.72
C MET A 30 6.77 5.54 -12.61
N GLY A 31 5.76 5.69 -11.74
CA GLY A 31 4.71 4.68 -11.56
C GLY A 31 5.15 3.40 -10.84
N LYS A 32 6.27 3.41 -10.11
CA LYS A 32 6.76 2.21 -9.40
C LYS A 32 5.84 1.84 -8.23
N TYR A 33 5.69 0.53 -7.99
CA TYR A 33 4.88 0.04 -6.88
C TYR A 33 5.54 0.37 -5.53
N SER A 34 4.70 0.60 -4.51
CA SER A 34 5.19 0.92 -3.16
C SER A 34 6.07 -0.20 -2.57
N SER A 35 5.83 -1.47 -2.92
CA SER A 35 6.69 -2.60 -2.53
C SER A 35 8.10 -2.46 -3.09
N ASP A 36 8.22 -2.13 -4.38
CA ASP A 36 9.51 -1.97 -5.06
C ASP A 36 10.27 -0.76 -4.54
N ILE A 37 9.56 0.35 -4.30
CA ILE A 37 10.13 1.56 -3.68
C ILE A 37 10.68 1.24 -2.30
N LYS A 38 9.89 0.56 -1.44
CA LYS A 38 10.33 0.17 -0.10
C LYS A 38 11.54 -0.74 -0.13
N ARG A 39 11.63 -1.66 -1.10
CA ARG A 39 12.79 -2.55 -1.27
C ARG A 39 14.03 -1.75 -1.65
N ALA A 40 13.98 -0.99 -2.73
CA ALA A 40 15.13 -0.25 -3.24
C ALA A 40 15.66 0.79 -2.23
N VAL A 41 14.77 1.57 -1.60
CA VAL A 41 15.19 2.60 -0.63
C VAL A 41 15.73 1.98 0.66
N ALA A 42 15.18 0.84 1.09
CA ALA A 42 15.68 0.13 2.26
C ALA A 42 17.10 -0.40 2.04
N GLU A 43 17.37 -0.92 0.84
CA GLU A 43 18.70 -1.43 0.45
C GLU A 43 19.72 -0.30 0.35
N GLU A 44 19.40 0.77 -0.40
CA GLU A 44 20.30 1.90 -0.63
C GLU A 44 20.69 2.65 0.65
N PHE A 45 19.70 2.94 1.51
CA PHE A 45 19.91 3.77 2.71
C PHE A 45 20.01 2.95 4.01
N GLN A 46 20.13 1.62 3.91
CA GLN A 46 20.22 0.68 5.04
C GLN A 46 19.07 0.87 6.06
N LEU A 47 17.88 1.13 5.54
CA LEU A 47 16.67 1.38 6.32
C LEU A 47 15.81 0.12 6.44
N SER A 48 14.98 0.05 7.48
CA SER A 48 13.88 -0.91 7.47
C SER A 48 12.79 -0.47 6.50
N ARG A 49 12.15 -1.42 5.80
CA ARG A 49 11.01 -1.13 4.90
C ARG A 49 9.89 -0.34 5.60
N ARG A 50 9.65 -0.61 6.89
CA ARG A 50 8.69 0.12 7.74
C ARG A 50 9.10 1.57 8.01
N SER A 51 10.40 1.87 8.00
CA SER A 51 10.88 3.27 8.09
C SER A 51 10.66 4.02 6.79
N VAL A 52 10.77 3.34 5.64
CA VAL A 52 10.52 3.92 4.31
C VAL A 52 9.08 4.44 4.20
N ASP A 53 8.10 3.81 4.86
CA ASP A 53 6.70 4.24 4.83
C ASP A 53 6.49 5.71 5.19
N ARG A 54 7.26 6.22 6.16
CA ARG A 54 7.17 7.64 6.57
C ARG A 54 7.63 8.58 5.46
N TYR A 55 8.71 8.23 4.76
CA TYR A 55 9.18 9.01 3.60
C TYR A 55 8.22 8.90 2.42
N LEU A 56 7.57 7.75 2.26
CA LEU A 56 6.57 7.52 1.24
C LEU A 56 5.31 8.38 1.45
N LYS A 57 4.86 8.48 2.70
CA LYS A 57 3.78 9.41 3.08
C LYS A 57 4.19 10.87 2.81
N ARG A 58 5.34 11.30 3.33
CA ARG A 58 5.85 12.66 3.15
C ARG A 58 6.04 13.04 1.67
N ALA A 59 6.60 12.14 0.87
CA ALA A 59 6.79 12.36 -0.56
C ALA A 59 5.45 12.60 -1.28
N ARG A 60 4.41 11.81 -0.97
CA ARG A 60 3.06 12.00 -1.52
C ARG A 60 2.47 13.35 -1.11
N GLU A 61 2.55 13.70 0.17
CA GLU A 61 2.06 14.99 0.68
C GLU A 61 2.76 16.16 -0.03
N GLU A 62 4.08 16.10 -0.18
CA GLU A 62 4.84 17.14 -0.89
C GLU A 62 4.54 17.17 -2.40
N MET A 63 4.23 16.04 -3.03
CA MET A 63 3.81 15.99 -4.43
C MET A 63 2.43 16.64 -4.61
N VAL A 64 1.48 16.33 -3.73
CA VAL A 64 0.14 16.94 -3.75
C VAL A 64 0.22 18.45 -3.50
N TYR A 65 0.98 18.88 -2.49
CA TYR A 65 1.19 20.30 -2.19
C TYR A 65 1.77 21.07 -3.39
N ARG A 66 2.69 20.46 -4.14
CA ARG A 66 3.31 21.08 -5.31
C ARG A 66 2.39 21.21 -6.51
N MET A 67 1.36 20.38 -6.63
CA MET A 67 0.43 20.48 -7.76
C MET A 67 -0.30 21.82 -7.73
N GLN A 68 -0.53 22.41 -6.54
CA GLN A 68 -1.30 23.66 -6.37
C GLN A 68 -2.69 23.63 -7.04
N VAL A 69 -3.16 22.43 -7.41
CA VAL A 69 -4.49 22.20 -7.98
C VAL A 69 -5.45 22.00 -6.83
N GLU A 70 -6.62 22.63 -6.92
CA GLU A 70 -7.69 22.44 -5.96
C GLU A 70 -8.11 20.95 -5.94
N PRO A 71 -8.34 20.35 -4.76
CA PRO A 71 -8.65 18.92 -4.67
C PRO A 71 -9.79 18.47 -5.58
N ASP A 72 -10.82 19.30 -5.76
CA ASP A 72 -11.97 18.97 -6.61
C ASP A 72 -11.64 18.98 -8.10
N VAL A 73 -10.76 19.88 -8.54
CA VAL A 73 -10.23 19.87 -9.92
C VAL A 73 -9.42 18.60 -10.16
N HIS A 74 -8.55 18.22 -9.21
CA HIS A 74 -7.77 17.00 -9.33
C HIS A 74 -8.67 15.74 -9.34
N ARG A 75 -9.76 15.73 -8.57
CA ARG A 75 -10.77 14.64 -8.61
C ARG A 75 -11.45 14.58 -9.97
N ALA A 76 -11.88 15.72 -10.51
CA ALA A 76 -12.52 15.78 -11.83
C ALA A 76 -11.59 15.27 -12.93
N GLU A 77 -10.32 15.71 -12.96
CA GLU A 77 -9.32 15.22 -13.90
C GLU A 77 -9.09 13.71 -13.78
N SER A 78 -8.98 13.19 -12.56
CA SER A 78 -8.84 11.75 -12.30
C SER A 78 -10.05 10.97 -12.81
N TYR A 79 -11.26 11.49 -12.61
CA TYR A 79 -12.49 10.88 -13.12
C TYR A 79 -12.46 10.76 -14.64
N TYR A 80 -12.14 11.86 -15.34
CA TYR A 80 -12.07 11.87 -16.81
C TYR A 80 -10.97 10.96 -17.35
N PHE A 81 -9.83 10.88 -16.66
CA PHE A 81 -8.77 9.93 -17.00
C PHE A 81 -9.24 8.48 -16.89
N TYR A 82 -9.82 8.06 -15.76
CA TYR A 82 -10.27 6.67 -15.63
C TYR A 82 -11.42 6.34 -16.57
N ARG A 83 -12.32 7.29 -16.84
CA ARG A 83 -13.37 7.13 -17.84
C ARG A 83 -12.80 6.91 -19.25
N SER A 84 -11.74 7.62 -19.63
CA SER A 84 -11.10 7.43 -20.93
C SER A 84 -10.41 6.07 -21.05
N VAL A 85 -9.80 5.57 -19.98
CA VAL A 85 -9.20 4.21 -19.90
C VAL A 85 -10.27 3.13 -20.07
N ILE A 86 -11.44 3.27 -19.45
CA ILE A 86 -12.55 2.30 -19.55
C ILE A 86 -13.15 2.28 -20.95
N ASN A 87 -13.27 3.45 -21.58
CA ASN A 87 -13.88 3.59 -22.90
C ASN A 87 -12.94 3.21 -24.04
N ASN A 88 -11.65 2.99 -23.76
CA ASN A 88 -10.67 2.60 -24.77
C ASN A 88 -10.71 1.07 -25.01
N PRO A 89 -11.18 0.60 -26.17
CA PRO A 89 -11.28 -0.82 -26.47
C PRO A 89 -9.90 -1.51 -26.60
N ASN A 90 -8.84 -0.74 -26.83
CA ASN A 90 -7.47 -1.27 -26.97
C ASN A 90 -6.75 -1.43 -25.63
N THR A 91 -7.35 -0.96 -24.53
CA THR A 91 -6.76 -1.12 -23.19
C THR A 91 -6.96 -2.55 -22.70
N HIS A 92 -5.94 -3.09 -22.04
CA HIS A 92 -6.02 -4.44 -21.48
C HIS A 92 -7.18 -4.55 -20.46
N PRO A 93 -8.01 -5.62 -20.48
CA PRO A 93 -9.19 -5.73 -19.62
C PRO A 93 -8.92 -5.52 -18.13
N ARG A 94 -7.77 -6.01 -17.65
CA ARG A 94 -7.31 -5.80 -16.27
C ARG A 94 -7.15 -4.32 -15.89
N GLU A 95 -6.69 -3.48 -16.82
CA GLU A 95 -6.53 -2.04 -16.58
C GLU A 95 -7.89 -1.33 -16.60
N GLN A 96 -8.80 -1.75 -17.49
CA GLN A 96 -10.18 -1.26 -17.49
C GLN A 96 -10.89 -1.57 -16.16
N LEU A 97 -10.72 -2.80 -15.64
CA LEU A 97 -11.25 -3.20 -14.34
C LEU A 97 -10.68 -2.35 -13.20
N ARG A 98 -9.36 -2.16 -13.17
CA ARG A 98 -8.72 -1.28 -12.18
C ARG A 98 -9.20 0.17 -12.28
N ALA A 99 -9.43 0.69 -13.49
CA ALA A 99 -9.96 2.04 -13.68
C ALA A 99 -11.39 2.16 -13.13
N ARG A 100 -12.23 1.13 -13.30
CA ARG A 100 -13.57 1.07 -12.68
C ARG A 100 -13.49 1.09 -11.16
N GLU A 101 -12.68 0.22 -10.56
CA GLU A 101 -12.46 0.20 -9.10
C GLU A 101 -11.99 1.57 -8.57
N ARG A 102 -11.15 2.27 -9.33
CA ARG A 102 -10.66 3.62 -8.96
C ARG A 102 -11.74 4.68 -9.08
N MET A 103 -12.62 4.60 -10.08
CA MET A 103 -13.79 5.46 -10.17
C MET A 103 -14.76 5.23 -9.00
N ASP A 104 -15.02 3.98 -8.63
CA ASP A 104 -15.90 3.65 -7.51
C ASP A 104 -15.37 4.24 -6.20
N LYS A 105 -14.03 4.15 -5.97
CA LYS A 105 -13.34 4.84 -4.86
C LYS A 105 -13.54 6.34 -4.89
N LEU A 106 -13.38 6.94 -6.07
CA LEU A 106 -13.45 8.39 -6.24
C LEU A 106 -14.86 8.92 -5.96
N LEU A 107 -15.89 8.15 -6.34
CA LEU A 107 -17.30 8.47 -6.17
C LEU A 107 -17.88 8.01 -4.84
N GLY A 108 -17.11 7.28 -4.03
CA GLY A 108 -17.59 6.71 -2.76
C GLY A 108 -18.63 5.60 -2.92
N LEU A 109 -18.61 4.89 -4.05
CA LEU A 109 -19.52 3.79 -4.36
C LEU A 109 -19.05 2.43 -3.81
N GLU A 110 -17.86 2.39 -3.21
CA GLU A 110 -17.36 1.17 -2.58
C GLU A 110 -18.23 0.78 -1.39
N ILE A 111 -18.80 -0.42 -1.46
CA ILE A 111 -19.44 -1.04 -0.31
C ILE A 111 -18.32 -1.34 0.70
N PRO A 112 -18.41 -0.85 1.95
CA PRO A 112 -17.41 -1.18 2.96
C PRO A 112 -17.38 -2.69 3.14
N VAL A 113 -16.23 -3.31 2.86
CA VAL A 113 -16.00 -4.71 3.20
C VAL A 113 -15.86 -4.75 4.72
N VAL A 114 -16.98 -4.97 5.40
CA VAL A 114 -16.97 -5.31 6.82
C VAL A 114 -16.40 -6.72 6.89
N VAL A 115 -15.09 -6.83 7.04
CA VAL A 115 -14.48 -8.07 7.49
C VAL A 115 -14.93 -8.24 8.94
N GLN A 116 -16.03 -8.94 9.14
CA GLN A 116 -16.38 -9.45 10.46
C GLN A 116 -15.23 -10.38 10.86
N ALA A 117 -14.31 -9.86 11.66
CA ALA A 117 -13.38 -10.70 12.35
C ALA A 117 -14.22 -11.51 13.34
N ASP A 118 -14.43 -12.79 13.05
CA ASP A 118 -14.98 -13.70 14.05
C ASP A 118 -14.06 -13.61 15.27
N SER A 119 -14.58 -13.03 16.35
CA SER A 119 -13.87 -12.87 17.62
C SER A 119 -13.38 -14.20 18.19
N ASP A 120 -13.93 -15.30 17.71
CA ASP A 120 -13.76 -16.63 18.27
C ASP A 120 -12.51 -17.34 17.75
N LEU A 121 -11.97 -16.95 16.58
CA LEU A 121 -10.72 -17.46 16.03
C LEU A 121 -9.57 -16.47 16.22
N SER A 122 -8.98 -16.48 17.41
CA SER A 122 -7.70 -15.78 17.61
C SER A 122 -6.53 -16.61 17.04
N PRO A 123 -5.45 -15.99 16.56
CA PRO A 123 -4.24 -16.70 16.13
C PRO A 123 -3.63 -17.59 17.23
N ALA A 124 -3.90 -17.27 18.50
CA ALA A 124 -3.46 -18.08 19.64
C ALA A 124 -4.29 -19.37 19.78
N LYS A 125 -5.60 -19.31 19.57
CA LYS A 125 -6.47 -20.50 19.56
C LYS A 125 -6.13 -21.42 18.40
N LEU A 126 -5.88 -20.88 17.21
CA LEU A 126 -5.47 -21.66 16.03
C LEU A 126 -4.15 -22.41 16.24
N LYS A 127 -3.21 -21.84 17.01
CA LYS A 127 -1.95 -22.50 17.35
C LYS A 127 -2.05 -23.51 18.49
N ALA A 128 -3.12 -23.41 19.29
CA ALA A 128 -3.37 -24.30 20.42
C ALA A 128 -4.24 -25.50 20.04
N MET A 129 -4.95 -25.43 18.91
CA MET A 129 -5.71 -26.56 18.37
C MET A 129 -4.77 -27.63 17.83
N SER A 130 -5.18 -28.89 17.99
CA SER A 130 -4.56 -30.00 17.26
C SER A 130 -4.94 -29.95 15.78
N ASP A 131 -4.17 -30.66 14.94
CA ASP A 131 -4.45 -30.75 13.51
C ASP A 131 -5.86 -31.34 13.25
N GLU A 132 -6.29 -32.30 14.06
CA GLU A 132 -7.63 -32.91 13.99
C GLU A 132 -8.76 -31.91 14.35
N GLU A 133 -8.54 -31.08 15.37
CA GLU A 133 -9.48 -30.03 15.77
C GLU A 133 -9.58 -28.93 14.70
N PHE A 134 -8.46 -28.61 14.06
CA PHE A 134 -8.41 -27.64 12.98
C PHE A 134 -9.16 -28.15 11.74
N ASP A 135 -8.92 -29.39 11.32
CA ASP A 135 -9.58 -30.01 10.18
C ASP A 135 -11.10 -30.12 10.39
N ALA A 136 -11.53 -30.51 11.59
CA ALA A 136 -12.96 -30.55 11.93
C ALA A 136 -13.63 -29.17 11.90
N LEU A 137 -12.92 -28.12 12.35
CA LEU A 137 -13.40 -26.74 12.28
C LEU A 137 -13.50 -26.27 10.82
N TYR A 138 -12.50 -26.60 10.00
CA TYR A 138 -12.48 -26.28 8.57
C TYR A 138 -13.64 -26.95 7.83
N GLU A 139 -13.86 -28.24 8.03
CA GLU A 139 -14.98 -28.96 7.40
C GLU A 139 -16.36 -28.44 7.81
N LYS A 140 -16.53 -28.10 9.10
CA LYS A 140 -17.79 -27.53 9.61
C LYS A 140 -18.12 -26.17 9.00
N ARG A 141 -17.11 -25.43 8.55
CA ARG A 141 -17.24 -24.06 8.02
C ARG A 141 -17.34 -24.00 6.49
N MET A 142 -16.93 -25.07 5.81
CA MET A 142 -17.00 -25.21 4.34
C MET A 142 -18.26 -25.96 3.86
N LYS A 143 -19.09 -26.47 4.77
CA LYS A 143 -20.46 -26.94 4.53
C LYS A 143 -21.46 -25.82 4.84
#